data_AF-A0A812GHE5-F1
#
_entry.id   AF-A0A812GHE5-F1
#
_cell.length_a   1.000
_cell.length_b   1.000
_cell.length_c   1.000
_cell.angle_alpha   90.00
_cell.angle_beta   90.00
_cell.angle_gamma   90.00
#
_symmetry.space_group_name_H-M   'P 1'
#
loop_
_entity.id
_entity.type
_entity.pdbx_description
1 polymer ?
#
loop_
_entity_poly.entity_id
_entity_poly.type
_entity_poly.pdbx_seq_one_letter_code
_entity_poly.pdbx_strand_id
1 'polypeptide(L)'
;QVPCLRGGGPPQLPCSSGRLPASPARSPGRSSSDGDSSAGVEEYQLTVFQQQTLDRLELVRLPIAQDGNCQFGAVARCVGMGGQEARQLAVDHIRSHRERFEGFILDETFGQFLQRLAVSGAWGDMCTLFALADALGIEIVAIQEEATIDVAPLRGPLHGKVHLVHFQERHFDATGSGHGHVPGTDVATSSLALLRTLVADSSGIHEDEEAEAGHSQLECCHAGCRGGSL
;
A
#
# COMPACT_ATOMS: atom_id res chain seq x y z
N GLN A 1 4.69 -43.83 0.77
CA GLN A 1 3.70 -43.08 -0.05
C GLN A 1 3.48 -41.75 0.64
N VAL A 2 3.98 -40.68 0.06
CA VAL A 2 3.77 -39.29 0.51
C VAL A 2 2.54 -38.74 -0.20
N PRO A 3 1.53 -38.18 0.50
CA PRO A 3 0.39 -37.60 -0.17
C PRO A 3 0.71 -36.16 -0.61
N CYS A 4 0.51 -35.91 -1.89
CA CYS A 4 0.62 -34.60 -2.52
C CYS A 4 -0.48 -33.66 -2.00
N LEU A 5 -0.11 -32.56 -1.33
CA LEU A 5 -1.03 -31.48 -1.02
C LEU A 5 -1.26 -30.63 -2.27
N ARG A 6 -2.46 -30.73 -2.83
CA ARG A 6 -2.94 -29.90 -3.94
C ARG A 6 -3.01 -28.44 -3.50
N GLY A 7 -2.50 -27.56 -4.37
CA GLY A 7 -2.42 -26.12 -4.16
C GLY A 7 -3.78 -25.46 -3.95
N GLY A 8 -3.79 -24.51 -3.02
CA GLY A 8 -4.83 -23.49 -2.92
C GLY A 8 -4.62 -22.46 -4.01
N GLY A 9 -5.61 -22.28 -4.88
CA GLY A 9 -5.67 -21.15 -5.79
C GLY A 9 -5.82 -19.82 -5.02
N PRO A 10 -5.59 -18.67 -5.69
CA PRO A 10 -5.70 -17.37 -5.05
C PRO A 10 -7.12 -17.13 -4.48
N PRO A 11 -7.24 -16.44 -3.35
CA PRO A 11 -8.53 -16.14 -2.74
C PRO A 11 -9.37 -15.26 -3.67
N GLN A 12 -10.62 -15.67 -3.89
CA GLN A 12 -11.61 -14.91 -4.65
C GLN A 12 -12.15 -13.77 -3.78
N LEU A 13 -12.25 -12.56 -4.35
CA LEU A 13 -12.87 -11.41 -3.71
C LEU A 13 -14.37 -11.69 -3.43
N PRO A 14 -14.96 -11.15 -2.34
CA PRO A 14 -16.41 -11.09 -2.23
C PRO A 14 -16.97 -10.22 -3.36
N CYS A 15 -17.89 -10.79 -4.12
CA CYS A 15 -18.60 -10.11 -5.20
C CYS A 15 -19.53 -9.04 -4.62
N SER A 16 -19.07 -7.80 -4.55
CA SER A 16 -19.94 -6.62 -4.49
C SER A 16 -19.96 -5.97 -5.88
N SER A 17 -21.15 -6.00 -6.48
CA SER A 17 -21.47 -5.54 -7.82
C SER A 17 -20.98 -4.10 -8.07
N GLY A 18 -19.91 -3.96 -8.86
CA GLY A 18 -19.39 -2.68 -9.31
C GLY A 18 -18.02 -2.86 -9.95
N ARG A 19 -17.97 -2.99 -11.28
CA ARG A 19 -16.72 -3.03 -12.04
C ARG A 19 -16.13 -1.62 -12.01
N LEU A 20 -15.18 -1.34 -11.12
CA LEU A 20 -14.45 -0.07 -11.13
C LEU A 20 -13.55 -0.01 -12.37
N PRO A 21 -13.53 1.11 -13.11
CA PRO A 21 -12.64 1.30 -14.24
C PRO A 21 -11.19 1.39 -13.78
N ALA A 22 -10.26 0.88 -14.60
CA ALA A 22 -8.84 1.08 -14.40
C ALA A 22 -8.52 2.58 -14.38
N SER A 23 -7.75 3.03 -13.38
CA SER A 23 -7.27 4.41 -13.31
C SER A 23 -6.35 4.69 -14.50
N PRO A 24 -6.56 5.78 -15.26
CA PRO A 24 -5.70 6.06 -16.41
C PRO A 24 -4.28 6.39 -15.94
N ALA A 25 -3.30 5.66 -16.48
CA ALA A 25 -1.89 6.05 -16.44
C ALA A 25 -1.72 7.42 -17.12
N ARG A 26 -1.58 8.49 -16.34
CA ARG A 26 -1.37 9.84 -16.88
C ARG A 26 0.10 10.22 -16.76
N SER A 27 0.73 10.48 -17.90
CA SER A 27 2.14 10.87 -18.05
C SER A 27 2.49 12.15 -17.28
N PRO A 28 3.77 12.36 -16.89
CA PRO A 28 4.21 13.61 -16.29
C PRO A 28 4.15 14.72 -17.35
N GLY A 29 3.33 15.74 -17.07
CA GLY A 29 3.16 16.91 -17.93
C GLY A 29 4.35 17.87 -17.87
N ARG A 30 4.80 18.23 -19.08
CA ARG A 30 5.81 19.22 -19.52
C ARG A 30 6.10 20.43 -18.62
N SER A 31 7.39 20.77 -18.56
CA SER A 31 7.94 22.07 -18.16
C SER A 31 7.68 23.15 -19.21
N SER A 32 7.02 24.24 -18.82
CA SER A 32 7.10 25.55 -19.49
C SER A 32 6.85 26.66 -18.46
N SER A 33 7.63 27.74 -18.57
CA SER A 33 7.68 28.89 -17.68
C SER A 33 6.55 29.90 -17.91
N ASP A 34 6.36 30.74 -16.89
CA ASP A 34 5.73 32.06 -16.86
C ASP A 34 4.20 32.16 -16.94
N GLY A 35 3.62 32.73 -15.89
CA GLY A 35 2.26 33.28 -15.92
C GLY A 35 1.49 33.09 -14.63
N ASP A 36 1.40 34.17 -13.84
CA ASP A 36 0.49 34.37 -12.72
C ASP A 36 -0.92 33.84 -13.04
N SER A 37 -1.37 32.88 -12.23
CA SER A 37 -2.75 32.46 -12.13
C SER A 37 -2.89 31.84 -10.76
N SER A 38 -3.67 32.48 -9.90
CA SER A 38 -4.24 31.85 -8.70
C SER A 38 -4.97 30.59 -9.15
N ALA A 39 -4.24 29.47 -9.20
CA ALA A 39 -4.80 28.16 -9.43
C ALA A 39 -5.79 27.95 -8.31
N GLY A 40 -7.07 28.03 -8.65
CA GLY A 40 -8.15 27.81 -7.69
C GLY A 40 -7.91 26.47 -7.03
N VAL A 41 -7.67 26.50 -5.72
CA VAL A 41 -7.69 25.28 -4.93
C VAL A 41 -9.10 24.74 -5.10
N GLU A 42 -9.25 23.59 -5.74
CA GLU A 42 -10.55 22.95 -5.95
C GLU A 42 -11.04 22.56 -4.55
N GLU A 43 -11.90 23.39 -3.96
CA GLU A 43 -12.35 23.18 -2.59
C GLU A 43 -13.33 22.01 -2.56
N TYR A 44 -12.84 20.82 -2.19
CA TYR A 44 -13.71 19.66 -2.01
C TYR A 44 -14.70 19.92 -0.87
N GLN A 45 -15.99 19.89 -1.18
CA GLN A 45 -17.08 19.99 -0.20
C GLN A 45 -17.56 18.58 0.17
N LEU A 46 -17.88 18.37 1.44
CA LEU A 46 -18.44 17.10 1.90
C LEU A 46 -19.82 16.87 1.30
N THR A 47 -20.08 15.65 0.83
CA THR A 47 -21.46 15.25 0.49
C THR A 47 -22.30 15.09 1.74
N VAL A 48 -23.63 15.04 1.58
CA VAL A 48 -24.55 14.77 2.69
C VAL A 48 -24.21 13.45 3.37
N PHE A 49 -23.92 12.39 2.60
CA PHE A 49 -23.55 11.09 3.15
C PHE A 49 -22.22 11.14 3.92
N GLN A 50 -21.21 11.81 3.37
CA GLN A 50 -19.91 11.97 4.05
C GLN A 50 -20.08 12.72 5.36
N GLN A 51 -20.80 13.86 5.34
CA GLN A 51 -21.07 14.65 6.54
C GLN A 51 -21.82 13.84 7.60
N GLN A 52 -22.92 13.17 7.22
CA GLN A 52 -23.71 12.35 8.15
C GLN A 52 -22.90 11.17 8.72
N THR A 53 -22.00 10.59 7.92
CA THR A 53 -21.14 9.50 8.37
C THR A 53 -20.10 10.00 9.37
N LEU A 54 -19.46 11.15 9.09
CA LEU A 54 -18.52 11.79 10.01
C LEU A 54 -19.20 12.16 11.33
N ASP A 55 -20.38 12.78 11.28
CA ASP A 55 -21.16 13.18 12.46
C ASP A 55 -21.52 11.96 13.33
N ARG A 56 -21.99 10.87 12.71
CA ARG A 56 -22.35 9.63 13.42
C ARG A 56 -21.15 8.95 14.08
N LEU A 57 -19.96 9.09 13.47
CA LEU A 57 -18.71 8.52 13.99
C LEU A 57 -17.97 9.48 14.94
N GLU A 58 -18.51 10.69 15.17
CA GLU A 58 -17.86 11.76 15.94
C GLU A 58 -16.46 12.11 15.41
N LEU A 59 -16.29 12.04 14.08
CA LEU A 59 -15.07 12.35 13.38
C LEU A 59 -15.13 13.72 12.70
N VAL A 60 -13.98 14.36 12.57
CA VAL A 60 -13.81 15.58 11.77
C VAL A 60 -12.88 15.31 10.59
N ARG A 61 -13.16 15.94 9.46
CA ARG A 61 -12.27 15.95 8.29
C ARG A 61 -10.99 16.72 8.61
N LEU A 62 -9.86 16.16 8.22
CA LEU A 62 -8.55 16.79 8.28
C LEU A 62 -7.99 16.91 6.85
N PRO A 63 -8.07 18.10 6.22
CA PRO A 63 -7.60 18.30 4.85
C PRO A 63 -6.12 17.95 4.65
N ILE A 64 -5.83 17.31 3.53
CA ILE A 64 -4.51 16.92 3.04
C ILE A 64 -4.20 17.73 1.77
N ALA A 65 -2.92 17.92 1.47
CA ALA A 65 -2.51 18.57 0.22
C ALA A 65 -3.10 17.83 -0.99
N GLN A 66 -3.64 18.58 -1.95
CA GLN A 66 -4.24 18.04 -3.18
C GLN A 66 -3.17 17.70 -4.21
N ASP A 67 -2.28 16.79 -3.86
CA ASP A 67 -1.23 16.27 -4.72
C ASP A 67 -1.33 14.75 -4.87
N GLY A 68 -0.42 14.18 -5.64
CA GLY A 68 -0.37 12.73 -5.82
C GLY A 68 0.10 11.94 -4.60
N ASN A 69 0.35 12.59 -3.45
CA ASN A 69 0.68 11.94 -2.19
C ASN A 69 -0.54 11.80 -1.26
N CYS A 70 -1.70 12.35 -1.62
CA CYS A 70 -2.84 12.47 -0.71
C CYS A 70 -3.27 11.14 -0.06
N GLN A 71 -3.30 10.02 -0.80
CA GLN A 71 -3.65 8.71 -0.23
C GLN A 71 -2.71 8.31 0.92
N PHE A 72 -1.39 8.37 0.68
CA PHE A 72 -0.39 8.05 1.69
C PHE A 72 -0.39 9.08 2.83
N GLY A 73 -0.55 10.36 2.51
CA GLY A 73 -0.63 11.44 3.49
C GLY A 73 -1.84 11.32 4.42
N ALA A 74 -2.99 10.90 3.88
CA ALA A 74 -4.20 10.71 4.65
C ALA A 74 -4.06 9.54 5.64
N VAL A 75 -3.60 8.37 5.15
CA VAL A 75 -3.32 7.21 6.02
C VAL A 75 -2.26 7.55 7.06
N ALA A 76 -1.17 8.20 6.63
CA ALA A 76 -0.08 8.58 7.51
C ALA A 76 -0.54 9.54 8.61
N ARG A 77 -1.45 10.47 8.30
CA ARG A 77 -2.00 11.41 9.28
C ARG A 77 -2.92 10.74 10.29
N CYS A 78 -3.80 9.82 9.88
CA CYS A 78 -4.61 8.99 10.80
C CYS A 78 -3.70 8.10 11.67
N VAL A 79 -2.65 7.60 11.04
CA VAL A 79 -1.46 6.96 11.56
C VAL A 79 -0.84 7.67 12.77
N GLY A 80 -0.39 8.89 12.47
CA GLY A 80 0.65 9.65 13.15
C GLY A 80 2.07 9.48 12.57
N MET A 81 2.24 9.06 11.31
CA MET A 81 3.55 8.77 10.67
C MET A 81 3.83 9.73 9.50
N GLY A 82 5.00 9.61 8.86
CA GLY A 82 5.31 10.39 7.65
C GLY A 82 4.61 9.88 6.40
N GLY A 83 4.15 10.77 5.51
CA GLY A 83 3.54 10.35 4.23
C GLY A 83 4.50 9.55 3.33
N GLN A 84 5.78 9.94 3.29
CA GLN A 84 6.80 9.18 2.55
C GLN A 84 7.14 7.84 3.22
N GLU A 85 7.08 7.78 4.55
CA GLU A 85 7.25 6.56 5.32
C GLU A 85 6.11 5.57 5.01
N ALA A 86 4.85 6.04 4.95
CA ALA A 86 3.71 5.23 4.53
C ALA A 86 3.85 4.74 3.08
N ARG A 87 4.32 5.59 2.16
CA ARG A 87 4.61 5.18 0.78
C ARG A 87 5.64 4.07 0.72
N GLN A 88 6.76 4.25 1.42
CA GLN A 88 7.84 3.27 1.46
C GLN A 88 7.34 1.94 2.04
N LEU A 89 6.58 2.00 3.14
CA LEU A 89 5.95 0.82 3.74
C LEU A 89 5.07 0.07 2.75
N ALA A 90 4.20 0.76 2.01
CA ALA A 90 3.36 0.11 1.01
C ALA A 90 4.19 -0.57 -0.09
N VAL A 91 5.20 0.13 -0.64
CA VAL A 91 6.06 -0.39 -1.70
C VAL A 91 6.85 -1.62 -1.23
N ASP A 92 7.42 -1.57 -0.03
CA ASP A 92 8.19 -2.68 0.54
C ASP A 92 7.31 -3.87 0.89
N HIS A 93 6.11 -3.62 1.42
CA HIS A 93 5.14 -4.66 1.71
C HIS A 93 4.66 -5.37 0.44
N ILE A 94 4.40 -4.62 -0.63
CA ILE A 94 4.03 -5.18 -1.94
C ILE A 94 5.18 -6.02 -2.49
N ARG A 95 6.42 -5.49 -2.44
CA ARG A 95 7.61 -6.18 -2.94
C ARG A 95 7.87 -7.51 -2.23
N SER A 96 7.77 -7.52 -0.89
CA SER A 96 8.03 -8.70 -0.06
C SER A 96 6.96 -9.77 -0.16
N HIS A 97 5.75 -9.42 -0.61
CA HIS A 97 4.60 -10.34 -0.74
C HIS A 97 4.10 -10.40 -2.18
N ARG A 98 5.00 -10.53 -3.16
CA ARG A 98 4.67 -10.47 -4.59
C ARG A 98 3.52 -11.39 -4.97
N GLU A 99 3.51 -12.63 -4.51
CA GLU A 99 2.48 -13.63 -4.87
C GLU A 99 1.05 -13.20 -4.48
N ARG A 100 0.93 -12.32 -3.49
CA ARG A 100 -0.34 -11.75 -3.06
C ARG A 100 -0.77 -10.58 -3.94
N PHE A 101 0.15 -9.73 -4.36
CA PHE A 101 -0.18 -8.46 -4.98
C PHE A 101 -0.13 -8.49 -6.51
N GLU A 102 0.69 -9.36 -7.10
CA GLU A 102 0.90 -9.42 -8.55
C GLU A 102 -0.41 -9.67 -9.32
N GLY A 103 -1.33 -10.45 -8.77
CA GLY A 103 -2.64 -10.72 -9.38
C GLY A 103 -3.57 -9.50 -9.48
N PHE A 104 -3.32 -8.43 -8.72
CA PHE A 104 -4.08 -7.18 -8.78
C PHE A 104 -3.50 -6.19 -9.81
N ILE A 105 -2.30 -6.43 -10.32
CA ILE A 105 -1.57 -5.52 -11.21
C ILE A 105 -1.76 -6.02 -12.65
N LEU A 106 -2.61 -5.34 -13.41
CA LEU A 106 -3.03 -5.78 -14.75
C LEU A 106 -2.42 -4.98 -15.91
N ASP A 107 -2.13 -3.69 -15.68
CA ASP A 107 -1.81 -2.75 -16.75
C ASP A 107 -0.29 -2.56 -16.99
N GLU A 108 0.55 -3.09 -16.09
CA GLU A 108 1.99 -2.98 -16.17
C GLU A 108 2.68 -4.19 -15.52
N THR A 109 3.98 -4.37 -15.73
CA THR A 109 4.72 -5.42 -15.03
C THR A 109 4.86 -5.08 -13.55
N PHE A 110 4.97 -6.09 -12.69
CA PHE A 110 5.17 -5.92 -11.25
C PHE A 110 6.36 -4.98 -10.92
N GLY A 111 7.46 -5.09 -11.65
CA GLY A 111 8.62 -4.22 -11.48
C GLY A 111 8.36 -2.75 -11.85
N GLN A 112 7.64 -2.51 -12.96
CA GLN A 112 7.24 -1.17 -13.37
C GLN A 112 6.28 -0.53 -12.37
N PHE A 113 5.32 -1.30 -11.87
CA PHE A 113 4.39 -0.89 -10.82
C PHE A 113 5.12 -0.40 -9.56
N LEU A 114 6.07 -1.19 -9.05
CA LEU A 114 6.87 -0.80 -7.89
C LEU A 114 7.74 0.43 -8.15
N GLN A 115 8.36 0.53 -9.32
CA GLN A 115 9.16 1.71 -9.69
C GLN A 115 8.31 2.98 -9.76
N ARG A 116 7.11 2.89 -10.36
CA ARG A 116 6.16 4.01 -10.41
C ARG A 116 5.71 4.43 -9.02
N LEU A 117 5.31 3.47 -8.17
CA LEU A 117 4.83 3.77 -6.82
C LEU A 117 5.90 4.38 -5.91
N ALA A 118 7.18 4.04 -6.11
CA ALA A 118 8.28 4.59 -5.33
C ALA A 118 8.49 6.10 -5.60
N VAL A 119 8.03 6.64 -6.73
CA VAL A 119 8.17 8.06 -7.06
C VAL A 119 7.19 8.90 -6.24
N SER A 120 7.70 9.91 -5.54
CA SER A 120 6.86 10.88 -4.82
C SER A 120 5.92 11.60 -5.78
N GLY A 121 4.67 11.78 -5.38
CA GLY A 121 3.60 12.31 -6.23
C GLY A 121 2.98 11.28 -7.17
N ALA A 122 3.44 10.02 -7.21
CA ALA A 122 2.70 8.96 -7.89
C ALA A 122 1.47 8.56 -7.08
N TRP A 123 0.32 8.49 -7.74
CA TRP A 123 -0.95 8.16 -7.10
C TRP A 123 -0.95 6.72 -6.59
N GLY A 124 -1.51 6.52 -5.39
CA GLY A 124 -1.87 5.20 -4.90
C GLY A 124 -3.20 4.73 -5.49
N ASP A 125 -3.46 3.44 -5.37
CA ASP A 125 -4.66 2.76 -5.85
C ASP A 125 -5.24 1.87 -4.73
N MET A 126 -6.16 0.96 -5.08
CA MET A 126 -6.69 -0.01 -4.11
C MET A 126 -5.61 -0.99 -3.64
N CYS A 127 -4.66 -1.37 -4.49
CA CYS A 127 -3.56 -2.27 -4.15
C CYS A 127 -2.69 -1.67 -3.04
N THR A 128 -2.39 -0.37 -3.11
CA THR A 128 -1.64 0.34 -2.05
C THR A 128 -2.44 0.50 -0.77
N LEU A 129 -3.76 0.69 -0.81
CA LEU A 129 -4.59 0.67 0.40
C LEU A 129 -4.59 -0.72 1.06
N PHE A 130 -4.73 -1.79 0.28
CA PHE A 130 -4.61 -3.15 0.81
C PHE A 130 -3.23 -3.42 1.41
N ALA A 131 -2.17 -2.92 0.78
CA ALA A 131 -0.82 -3.05 1.30
C ALA A 131 -0.64 -2.34 2.64
N LEU A 132 -1.15 -1.11 2.76
CA LEU A 132 -1.09 -0.35 4.01
C LEU A 132 -1.93 -0.98 5.12
N ALA A 133 -3.17 -1.39 4.81
CA ALA A 133 -4.05 -2.07 5.77
C ALA A 133 -3.38 -3.33 6.32
N ASP A 134 -2.72 -4.08 5.45
CA ASP A 134 -2.06 -5.32 5.82
C ASP A 134 -0.75 -5.13 6.57
N ALA A 135 0.12 -4.23 6.10
CA ALA A 135 1.40 -3.94 6.74
C ALA A 135 1.22 -3.36 8.14
N LEU A 136 0.18 -2.55 8.36
CA LEU A 136 -0.13 -1.95 9.65
C LEU A 136 -1.06 -2.84 10.51
N GLY A 137 -1.66 -3.88 9.93
CA GLY A 137 -2.69 -4.70 10.57
C GLY A 137 -3.90 -3.88 11.03
N ILE A 138 -4.38 -2.95 10.20
CA ILE A 138 -5.53 -2.08 10.48
C ILE A 138 -6.58 -2.19 9.39
N GLU A 139 -7.82 -1.89 9.73
CA GLU A 139 -8.87 -1.67 8.76
C GLU A 139 -8.89 -0.21 8.32
N ILE A 140 -8.89 0.04 7.01
CA ILE A 140 -9.02 1.36 6.42
C ILE A 140 -10.42 1.47 5.81
N VAL A 141 -11.22 2.41 6.30
CA VAL A 141 -12.56 2.70 5.77
C VAL A 141 -12.51 3.99 4.95
N ALA A 142 -12.73 3.89 3.64
CA ALA A 142 -12.84 5.04 2.76
C ALA A 142 -14.31 5.47 2.64
N ILE A 143 -14.64 6.67 3.12
CA ILE A 143 -15.97 7.27 3.03
C ILE A 143 -16.08 8.02 1.70
N GLN A 144 -16.78 7.43 0.73
CA GLN A 144 -17.04 8.01 -0.60
C GLN A 144 -18.29 8.89 -0.58
N GLU A 145 -18.71 9.38 -1.75
CA GLU A 145 -19.86 10.29 -1.88
C GLU A 145 -21.18 9.70 -1.39
N GLU A 146 -21.38 8.39 -1.54
CA GLU A 146 -22.66 7.71 -1.30
C GLU A 146 -22.53 6.37 -0.55
N ALA A 147 -21.31 5.91 -0.29
CA ALA A 147 -21.04 4.62 0.34
C ALA A 147 -19.70 4.61 1.08
N THR A 148 -19.42 3.53 1.81
CA THR A 148 -18.10 3.25 2.36
C THR A 148 -17.47 2.04 1.68
N ILE A 149 -16.15 2.05 1.54
CA ILE A 149 -15.36 0.89 1.16
C ILE A 149 -14.46 0.52 2.34
N ASP A 150 -14.57 -0.72 2.78
CA ASP A 150 -13.80 -1.25 3.90
C ASP A 150 -12.63 -2.09 3.36
N VAL A 151 -11.42 -1.74 3.77
CA VAL A 151 -10.18 -2.41 3.36
C VAL A 151 -9.54 -3.02 4.61
N ALA A 152 -9.68 -4.33 4.77
CA ALA A 152 -9.13 -5.08 5.90
C ALA A 152 -7.81 -5.77 5.53
N PRO A 153 -6.93 -6.06 6.51
CA PRO A 153 -5.77 -6.92 6.30
C PRO A 153 -6.24 -8.31 5.82
N LEU A 154 -5.51 -8.95 4.90
CA LEU A 154 -5.91 -10.27 4.40
C LEU A 154 -5.67 -11.36 5.42
N ARG A 155 -4.66 -11.19 6.29
CA ARG A 155 -4.28 -12.13 7.35
C ARG A 155 -3.74 -11.38 8.55
N GLY A 156 -3.84 -12.01 9.72
CA GLY A 156 -3.27 -11.50 10.96
C GLY A 156 -4.27 -10.77 11.86
N PRO A 157 -3.84 -10.40 13.07
CA PRO A 157 -4.67 -9.69 14.04
C PRO A 157 -5.02 -8.28 13.56
N LEU A 158 -6.27 -7.88 13.81
CA LEU A 158 -6.75 -6.51 13.56
C LEU A 158 -6.44 -5.65 14.78
N HIS A 159 -5.55 -4.67 14.62
CA HIS A 159 -5.07 -3.82 15.70
C HIS A 159 -5.81 -2.48 15.81
N GLY A 160 -6.64 -2.15 14.84
CA GLY A 160 -7.41 -0.91 14.84
C GLY A 160 -8.12 -0.64 13.53
N LYS A 161 -8.80 0.50 13.48
CA LYS A 161 -9.51 1.01 12.32
C LYS A 161 -9.24 2.49 12.15
N VAL A 162 -9.08 2.94 10.91
CA VAL A 162 -9.01 4.35 10.55
C VAL A 162 -10.02 4.67 9.45
N HIS A 163 -10.48 5.92 9.42
CA HIS A 163 -11.40 6.40 8.39
C HIS A 163 -10.71 7.47 7.54
N LEU A 164 -10.96 7.44 6.25
CA LEU A 164 -10.54 8.45 5.28
C LEU A 164 -11.78 9.02 4.61
N VAL A 165 -11.73 10.27 4.16
CA VAL A 165 -12.73 10.83 3.25
C VAL A 165 -12.17 10.77 1.84
N HIS A 166 -12.94 10.21 0.90
CA HIS A 166 -12.52 10.04 -0.49
C HIS A 166 -13.42 10.87 -1.40
N PHE A 167 -12.81 11.74 -2.21
CA PHE A 167 -13.50 12.63 -3.13
C PHE A 167 -13.20 12.29 -4.58
N GLN A 168 -14.26 12.14 -5.36
CA GLN A 168 -14.34 12.01 -6.81
C GLN A 168 -13.36 10.98 -7.38
N GLU A 169 -13.10 9.90 -6.64
CA GLU A 169 -12.10 8.88 -7.01
C GLU A 169 -10.66 9.42 -7.18
N ARG A 170 -10.35 10.60 -6.62
CA ARG A 170 -9.10 11.33 -6.88
C ARG A 170 -8.35 11.80 -5.64
N HIS A 171 -9.06 12.14 -4.55
CA HIS A 171 -8.45 12.81 -3.42
C HIS A 171 -8.86 12.19 -2.08
N PHE A 172 -7.87 11.98 -1.22
CA PHE A 172 -8.08 11.48 0.13
C PHE A 172 -7.76 12.54 1.16
N ASP A 173 -8.68 12.72 2.10
CA ASP A 173 -8.45 13.44 3.34
C ASP A 173 -8.43 12.50 4.54
N ALA A 174 -7.68 12.88 5.55
CA ALA A 174 -7.65 12.17 6.82
C ALA A 174 -8.90 12.50 7.65
N THR A 175 -9.13 11.70 8.68
CA THR A 175 -10.09 12.02 9.74
C THR A 175 -9.40 12.09 11.09
N GLY A 176 -9.99 12.82 12.02
CA GLY A 176 -9.54 12.91 13.41
C GLY A 176 -10.71 12.92 14.37
N SER A 177 -10.42 12.74 15.66
CA SER A 177 -11.44 12.76 16.71
C SER A 177 -12.01 14.19 16.86
N GLY A 178 -13.34 14.33 16.85
CA GLY A 178 -14.01 15.64 16.91
C GLY A 178 -13.87 16.36 18.26
N HIS A 179 -13.46 15.65 19.30
CA HIS A 179 -13.23 16.20 20.64
C HIS A 179 -11.83 16.81 20.80
N GLY A 180 -11.56 17.94 20.12
CA GLY A 180 -10.44 18.86 20.46
C GLY A 180 -9.08 18.20 20.69
N HIS A 181 -8.75 17.14 19.96
CA HIS A 181 -7.67 16.22 20.29
C HIS A 181 -6.46 16.40 19.36
N VAL A 182 -5.27 16.36 19.97
CA VAL A 182 -3.98 16.38 19.27
C VAL A 182 -3.82 15.04 18.52
N PRO A 183 -3.35 15.03 17.26
CA PRO A 183 -3.04 13.78 16.56
C PRO A 183 -2.05 12.94 17.39
N GLY A 184 -2.42 11.72 17.77
CA GLY A 184 -1.54 10.77 18.45
C GLY A 184 -1.91 10.36 19.88
N THR A 185 -3.10 10.70 20.38
CA THR A 185 -3.46 10.40 21.78
C THR A 185 -4.74 9.59 21.98
N ASP A 186 -5.38 9.06 20.93
CA ASP A 186 -6.52 8.14 21.12
C ASP A 186 -5.99 6.73 21.37
N VAL A 187 -6.74 5.87 22.06
CA VAL A 187 -6.32 4.59 22.65
C VAL A 187 -5.76 3.59 21.60
N ALA A 188 -6.03 3.82 20.31
CA ALA A 188 -5.39 3.11 19.20
C ALA A 188 -3.90 3.48 18.99
N THR A 189 -3.46 4.67 19.40
CA THR A 189 -2.11 5.19 19.12
C THR A 189 -1.02 4.44 19.90
N SER A 190 -1.29 3.91 21.09
CA SER A 190 -0.28 3.09 21.78
C SER A 190 -0.02 1.78 21.03
N SER A 191 -1.07 1.14 20.51
CA SER A 191 -0.92 -0.08 19.70
C SER A 191 -0.36 0.23 18.31
N LEU A 192 -0.78 1.34 17.67
CA LEU A 192 -0.25 1.76 16.37
C LEU A 192 1.18 2.31 16.44
N ALA A 193 1.57 2.94 17.55
CA ALA A 193 2.96 3.36 17.79
C ALA A 193 3.87 2.15 18.02
N LEU A 194 3.41 1.15 18.79
CA LEU A 194 4.09 -0.13 18.93
C LEU A 194 4.20 -0.88 17.60
N LEU A 195 3.13 -0.87 16.79
CA LEU A 195 3.17 -1.44 15.45
C LEU A 195 4.18 -0.73 14.54
N ARG A 196 4.29 0.60 14.58
CA ARG A 196 5.34 1.31 13.83
C ARG A 196 6.73 0.82 14.20
N THR A 197 7.01 0.66 15.49
CA THR A 197 8.31 0.15 15.93
C THR A 197 8.56 -1.27 15.44
N LEU A 198 7.55 -2.15 15.45
CA LEU A 198 7.69 -3.53 14.97
C LEU A 198 7.86 -3.59 13.44
N VAL A 199 7.08 -2.81 12.70
CA VAL A 199 7.16 -2.72 11.24
C VAL A 199 8.51 -2.14 10.79
N ALA A 200 9.05 -1.16 11.53
CA ALA A 200 10.39 -0.62 11.27
C ALA A 200 11.50 -1.66 11.51
N ASP A 201 11.34 -2.55 12.49
CA ASP A 201 12.33 -3.58 12.84
C ASP A 201 12.34 -4.74 11.83
N SER A 202 11.18 -5.12 11.29
CA SER A 202 11.09 -6.17 10.25
C SER A 202 11.70 -5.77 8.90
N SER A 203 11.81 -4.47 8.61
CA SER A 203 12.40 -3.96 7.37
C SER A 203 13.94 -3.92 7.40
N GLY A 204 14.56 -4.20 8.56
CA GLY A 204 16.03 -4.20 8.75
C GLY A 204 16.73 -5.55 8.57
N ILE A 205 16.01 -6.61 8.15
CA ILE A 205 16.55 -7.98 8.08
C ILE A 205 16.47 -8.53 6.65
N HIS A 206 17.16 -7.92 5.70
CA HIS A 206 17.54 -8.57 4.44
C HIS A 206 18.81 -7.90 3.88
N GLU A 207 19.94 -8.14 4.53
CA GLU A 207 21.26 -8.03 3.89
C GLU A 207 21.84 -9.44 3.72
N ASP A 208 22.19 -9.73 2.46
CA ASP A 208 23.17 -10.71 1.99
C ASP A 208 22.91 -12.21 2.18
N GLU A 209 22.33 -12.86 1.16
CA GLU A 209 22.89 -14.10 0.60
C GLU A 209 22.26 -14.44 -0.77
N GLU A 210 22.86 -13.94 -1.85
CA GLU A 210 23.05 -14.72 -3.09
C GLU A 210 23.89 -13.93 -4.11
N ALA A 211 25.21 -14.00 -3.93
CA ALA A 211 26.16 -13.74 -5.00
C ALA A 211 27.44 -14.54 -4.77
N GLU A 212 27.45 -15.81 -5.20
CA GLU A 212 28.69 -16.39 -5.73
C GLU A 212 28.41 -17.37 -6.87
N ALA A 213 28.34 -16.84 -8.09
CA ALA A 213 28.65 -17.59 -9.29
C ALA A 213 30.15 -17.39 -9.60
N GLY A 214 30.99 -18.26 -9.05
CA GLY A 214 32.42 -18.34 -9.35
C GLY A 214 32.69 -19.36 -10.46
N HIS A 215 32.91 -18.87 -11.68
CA HIS A 215 33.39 -19.64 -12.81
C HIS A 215 34.77 -20.26 -12.55
N SER A 216 34.92 -21.56 -12.82
CA SER A 216 36.21 -22.20 -13.13
C SER A 216 36.01 -23.13 -14.33
N GLN A 217 36.61 -22.76 -15.46
CA GLN A 217 36.78 -23.62 -16.63
C GLN A 217 38.06 -24.45 -16.49
N LEU A 218 38.03 -25.61 -17.18
CA LEU A 218 39.14 -26.46 -17.64
C LEU A 218 39.81 -27.37 -16.58
N GLU A 219 39.61 -28.68 -16.72
CA GLU A 219 40.60 -29.51 -17.44
C GLU A 219 40.06 -30.90 -17.79
N CYS A 220 40.44 -31.35 -18.98
CA CYS A 220 40.21 -32.65 -19.57
C CYS A 220 40.98 -33.74 -18.80
N CYS A 221 40.40 -34.94 -18.67
CA CYS A 221 41.18 -36.20 -18.75
C CYS A 221 40.24 -37.39 -19.05
N HIS A 222 40.21 -37.78 -20.32
CA HIS A 222 39.96 -39.16 -20.73
C HIS A 222 41.12 -40.02 -20.23
N ALA A 223 40.82 -41.07 -19.45
CA ALA A 223 41.68 -42.25 -19.35
C ALA A 223 40.85 -43.47 -18.94
N GLY A 224 40.53 -44.30 -19.93
CA GLY A 224 40.20 -45.69 -19.69
C GLY A 224 41.46 -46.53 -19.50
N CYS A 225 41.30 -47.64 -18.76
CA CYS A 225 42.00 -48.94 -18.84
C CYS A 225 42.50 -49.51 -17.51
N ARG A 226 42.29 -50.83 -17.41
CA ARG A 226 42.86 -51.88 -16.52
C ARG A 226 42.09 -52.08 -15.20
N GLY A 227 41.64 -53.27 -14.80
CA GLY A 227 41.91 -54.65 -15.25
C GLY A 227 42.61 -55.45 -14.15
N GLY A 228 41.97 -56.55 -13.68
CA GLY A 228 42.52 -57.64 -12.83
C GLY A 228 42.54 -57.34 -11.32
N SER A 229 42.37 -58.26 -10.37
CA SER A 229 42.10 -59.72 -10.27
C SER A 229 41.59 -59.91 -8.82
N LEU A 230 40.71 -60.87 -8.50
CA LEU A 230 40.95 -62.29 -8.28
C LEU A 230 39.59 -63.00 -8.13
#